data_AF-A0A354FMX6-F1
#
_entry.id   AF-A0A354FMX6-F1
#
_cell.length_a   1.000
_cell.length_b   1.000
_cell.length_c   1.000
_cell.angle_alpha   90.00
_cell.angle_beta   90.00
_cell.angle_gamma   90.00
#
_symmetry.space_group_name_H-M   'P 1'
#
loop_
_entity.id
_entity.type
_entity.pdbx_description
1 polymer ?
#
loop_
_entity_poly.entity_id
_entity_poly.type
_entity_poly.pdbx_seq_one_letter_code
_entity_poly.pdbx_strand_id
1 'polypeptide(L)'
;MTHPFLNEILQTRRQFPDHCNPNLLALAIRDCLAQLDCHDVSLQTPTKQALSLPTVDQVMQQLGYAQERSHGKKFYTEALAN
;
A
#
# COMPACT_ATOMS: atom_id res chain seq x y z
N MET A 1 -0.80 -10.27 10.62
CA MET A 1 -0.63 -9.02 11.40
C MET A 1 -0.53 -7.88 10.40
N THR A 2 -1.42 -6.89 10.47
CA THR A 2 -1.41 -5.73 9.55
C THR A 2 -0.32 -4.77 10.00
N HIS A 3 0.58 -4.38 9.09
CA HIS A 3 1.71 -3.49 9.40
C HIS A 3 1.19 -2.16 9.99
N PRO A 4 1.81 -1.57 11.04
CA PRO A 4 1.31 -0.38 11.72
C PRO A 4 0.95 0.78 10.76
N PHE A 5 1.79 0.97 9.76
CA PHE A 5 1.60 1.95 8.68
C PHE A 5 0.32 1.73 7.85
N LEU A 6 0.01 0.48 7.50
CA LEU A 6 -1.22 0.16 6.76
C LEU A 6 -2.44 0.51 7.58
N ASN A 7 -2.35 0.34 8.90
CA ASN A 7 -3.41 0.70 9.83
C ASN A 7 -3.62 2.22 9.87
N GLU A 8 -2.56 3.03 9.82
CA GLU A 8 -2.64 4.49 9.73
C GLU A 8 -3.27 4.97 8.43
N ILE A 9 -2.91 4.37 7.29
CA ILE A 9 -3.54 4.67 6.01
C ILE A 9 -5.03 4.31 6.04
N LEU A 10 -5.36 3.11 6.54
CA LEU A 10 -6.74 2.64 6.70
C LEU A 10 -7.56 3.58 7.59
N GLN A 11 -6.99 4.06 8.70
CA GLN A 11 -7.63 5.01 9.61
C GLN A 11 -7.84 6.37 8.95
N THR A 12 -6.83 6.89 8.26
CA THR A 12 -6.90 8.17 7.54
C THR A 12 -7.96 8.12 6.43
N ARG A 13 -8.04 7.00 5.69
CA ARG A 13 -9.08 6.78 4.67
C ARG A 13 -10.49 6.76 5.25
N ARG A 14 -10.66 6.16 6.43
CA ARG A 14 -11.94 6.15 7.14
C ARG A 14 -12.40 7.55 7.55
N GLN A 15 -11.47 8.46 7.84
CA GLN A 15 -11.75 9.85 8.18
C GLN A 15 -11.98 10.74 6.95
N PHE A 16 -11.38 10.40 5.80
CA PHE A 16 -11.46 11.17 4.57
C PHE A 16 -11.73 10.27 3.34
N PRO A 17 -12.96 9.72 3.20
CA PRO A 17 -13.29 8.75 2.16
C PRO A 17 -13.21 9.30 0.72
N ASP A 18 -13.55 10.59 0.52
CA ASP A 18 -13.66 11.22 -0.81
C ASP A 18 -12.40 12.00 -1.26
N HIS A 19 -11.41 12.19 -0.39
CA HIS A 19 -10.31 13.11 -0.67
C HIS A 19 -9.03 12.45 -1.19
N CYS A 20 -8.97 11.12 -1.24
CA CYS A 20 -7.74 10.42 -1.54
C CYS A 20 -7.78 9.83 -2.96
N ASN A 21 -7.05 10.46 -3.89
CA ASN A 21 -6.87 9.94 -5.24
C ASN A 21 -6.17 8.57 -5.16
N PRO A 22 -6.81 7.49 -5.66
CA PRO A 22 -6.29 6.13 -5.56
C PRO A 22 -4.88 5.98 -6.17
N ASN A 23 -4.58 6.69 -7.25
CA ASN A 23 -3.28 6.60 -7.91
C ASN A 23 -2.18 7.33 -7.13
N LEU A 24 -2.49 8.46 -6.49
CA LEU A 24 -1.56 9.15 -5.59
C LEU A 24 -1.27 8.30 -4.34
N LEU A 25 -2.30 7.63 -3.81
CA LEU A 25 -2.13 6.73 -2.68
C LEU A 25 -1.23 5.54 -3.03
N ALA A 26 -1.42 4.92 -4.21
CA ALA A 26 -0.55 3.85 -4.67
C ALA A 26 0.91 4.28 -4.83
N LEU A 27 1.16 5.52 -5.25
CA LEU A 27 2.51 6.09 -5.31
C LEU A 27 3.10 6.27 -3.91
N ALA A 28 2.34 6.85 -2.97
CA ALA A 28 2.79 7.01 -1.59
C ALA A 28 3.10 5.67 -0.91
N ILE A 29 2.23 4.66 -1.09
CA ILE A 29 2.47 3.30 -0.58
C ILE A 29 3.73 2.71 -1.20
N ARG A 30 3.94 2.86 -2.51
CA ARG A 30 5.15 2.37 -3.18
C ARG A 30 6.41 2.98 -2.60
N ASP A 31 6.42 4.30 -2.42
CA ASP A 31 7.56 5.01 -1.89
C ASP A 31 7.87 4.56 -0.45
N CYS A 32 6.85 4.43 0.39
CA CYS A 32 7.02 3.91 1.75
C CYS A 32 7.51 2.45 1.78
N LEU A 33 6.99 1.58 0.91
CA LEU A 33 7.48 0.19 0.80
C LEU A 33 8.95 0.16 0.35
N ALA A 34 9.35 1.04 -0.58
CA ALA A 34 10.74 1.15 -1.00
C ALA A 34 11.65 1.67 0.13
N GLN A 35 11.18 2.61 0.95
CA GLN A 35 11.92 3.08 2.13
C GLN A 35 12.09 1.96 3.17
N LEU A 36 11.06 1.15 3.40
CA LEU A 36 11.12 -0.01 4.30
C LEU A 36 12.08 -1.09 3.79
N ASP A 37 12.06 -1.37 2.48
CA ASP A 37 12.96 -2.32 1.82
C ASP A 37 14.43 -1.87 1.95
N CYS A 38 14.72 -0.59 1.68
CA CYS A 38 16.06 -0.01 1.88
C CYS A 38 16.55 -0.11 3.34
N HIS A 39 15.63 0.04 4.31
CA HIS A 39 15.97 -0.08 5.73
C HIS A 39 16.26 -1.53 6.15
N ASP A 40 15.58 -2.50 5.54
CA ASP A 40 15.80 -3.93 5.79
C ASP A 40 17.17 -4.40 5.25
N VAL A 41 17.56 -3.89 4.06
CA VAL A 41 18.88 -4.16 3.46
C VAL A 41 20.03 -3.63 4.34
N SER A 42 19.81 -2.53 5.09
CA SER A 42 20.84 -1.98 5.99
C SER A 42 21.00 -2.75 7.31
N LEU A 43 20.04 -3.63 7.67
CA LEU A 43 20.04 -4.41 8.90
C LEU A 43 20.19 -5.90 8.59
N GLN A 44 21.26 -6.29 7.89
CA GLN A 44 21.64 -7.69 7.71
C GLN A 44 21.96 -8.36 9.06
N THR A 45 20.92 -8.86 9.73
CA THR A 45 21.04 -9.83 10.83
C THR A 45 20.36 -11.14 10.39
N PRO A 46 20.99 -12.32 10.56
CA PRO A 46 20.62 -13.51 9.78
C PRO A 46 19.35 -14.24 10.26
N THR A 47 18.58 -13.66 11.18
CA THR A 47 17.53 -14.37 11.94
C THR A 47 16.26 -13.55 12.14
N LYS A 48 15.88 -12.73 11.16
CA LYS A 48 14.51 -12.23 11.08
C LYS A 48 13.82 -12.88 9.91
N GLN A 49 12.76 -13.62 10.24
CA GLN A 49 11.79 -14.14 9.28
C GLN A 49 11.58 -13.10 8.19
N ALA A 50 11.80 -13.49 6.94
CA ALA A 50 11.49 -12.69 5.77
C ALA A 50 9.98 -12.41 5.76
N LEU A 51 9.55 -11.45 6.56
CA LEU A 51 8.25 -10.83 6.50
C LEU A 51 8.28 -10.06 5.19
N SER A 52 7.92 -10.77 4.12
CA SER A 52 7.86 -10.25 2.77
C SER A 52 7.00 -8.99 2.83
N LEU A 53 7.58 -7.84 2.50
CA LEU A 53 6.83 -6.60 2.46
C LEU A 53 5.65 -6.80 1.49
N PRO A 54 4.42 -6.40 1.87
CA PRO A 54 3.27 -6.54 1.01
C PRO A 54 3.46 -5.70 -0.24
N THR A 55 2.96 -6.17 -1.38
CA THR A 55 3.01 -5.37 -2.61
C THR A 55 2.01 -4.23 -2.55
N VAL A 56 2.25 -3.15 -3.31
CA VAL A 56 1.30 -2.04 -3.46
C VAL A 56 -0.10 -2.55 -3.83
N ASP A 57 -0.16 -3.54 -4.72
CA ASP A 57 -1.41 -4.18 -5.14
C ASP A 57 -2.17 -4.79 -3.95
N GLN A 58 -1.48 -5.54 -3.07
CA GLN A 58 -2.08 -6.14 -1.88
C GLN A 58 -2.60 -5.08 -0.90
N VAL A 59 -1.85 -3.99 -0.73
CA VAL A 59 -2.26 -2.88 0.14
C VAL A 59 -3.47 -2.16 -0.41
N MET A 60 -3.48 -1.84 -1.72
CA MET A 60 -4.61 -1.17 -2.37
C MET A 60 -5.89 -2.03 -2.31
N GLN A 61 -5.75 -3.35 -2.48
CA GLN A 61 -6.87 -4.29 -2.30
C GLN A 61 -7.40 -4.30 -0.85
N GLN A 62 -6.52 -4.30 0.16
CA GLN A 62 -6.92 -4.22 1.57
C GLN A 62 -7.65 -2.93 1.91
N LEU A 63 -7.31 -1.85 1.19
CA LEU A 63 -7.96 -0.55 1.29
C LEU A 63 -9.29 -0.45 0.50
N GLY A 64 -9.67 -1.52 -0.20
CA GLY A 64 -10.91 -1.60 -0.98
C GLY A 64 -10.84 -1.01 -2.37
N TYR A 65 -9.65 -0.59 -2.84
CA TYR A 65 -9.48 -0.03 -4.18
C TYR A 65 -9.44 -1.12 -5.26
N ALA A 66 -10.22 -0.90 -6.31
CA ALA A 66 -10.15 -1.73 -7.50
C ALA A 66 -8.92 -1.37 -8.33
N GLN A 67 -8.32 -2.37 -8.96
CA GLN A 67 -7.28 -2.18 -9.98
C GLN A 67 -7.91 -2.36 -11.36
N GLU A 68 -7.77 -1.35 -12.21
CA GLU A 68 -8.11 -1.41 -13.62
C GLU A 68 -6.86 -1.34 -14.49
N ARG A 69 -6.94 -1.93 -15.68
CA ARG A 69 -5.84 -1.91 -16.65
C ARG A 69 -6.34 -1.28 -17.94
N SER A 70 -5.82 -0.11 -18.28
CA SER A 70 -6.17 0.62 -19.49
C SER A 70 -4.91 0.91 -20.30
N HIS A 71 -4.92 0.60 -21.61
CA HIS A 71 -3.78 0.76 -22.53
C HIS A 71 -2.45 0.21 -21.98
N GLY A 72 -2.49 -0.93 -21.29
CA GLY A 72 -1.32 -1.56 -20.68
C GLY A 72 -0.83 -0.93 -19.37
N LYS A 73 -1.39 0.22 -18.94
CA LYS A 73 -1.11 0.87 -17.66
C LYS A 73 -2.10 0.40 -16.59
N LYS A 74 -1.59 0.13 -15.39
CA LYS A 74 -2.38 -0.18 -14.20
C LYS A 74 -2.81 1.14 -13.56
N PHE A 75 -4.11 1.27 -13.27
CA PHE A 75 -4.69 2.37 -12.53
C PHE A 75 -5.49 1.80 -11.36
N TYR A 76 -5.59 2.58 -10.30
CA TYR A 76 -6.49 2.25 -9.21
C TYR A 76 -7.71 3.15 -9.30
N THR A 77 -8.89 2.55 -9.14
CA THR A 77 -10.18 3.24 -9.16
C THR A 77 -10.81 3.22 -7.79
N GLU A 78 -11.87 4.01 -7.61
CA GLU A 78 -12.45 4.33 -6.30
C GLU A 78 -12.72 3.06 -5.49
N ALA A 79 -12.58 3.19 -4.16
CA ALA A 79 -12.84 2.07 -3.28
C ALA A 79 -14.31 1.68 -3.43
N LEU A 80 -14.59 0.43 -3.74
CA LEU A 80 -15.96 -0.07 -3.83
C LEU A 80 -16.58 0.10 -2.44
N ALA A 81 -17.46 1.09 -2.30
CA ALA A 81 -18.23 1.30 -1.10
C ALA A 81 -19.11 0.07 -0.90
N ASN A 82 -18.81 -0.70 0.14
CA ASN A 82 -19.57 -1.87 0.55
C ASN A 82 -20.28 -1.54 1.85
#